data_AF-A0A401V544-F1
#
_entry.id   AF-A0A401V544-F1
#
_cell.length_a   1.000
_cell.length_b   1.000
_cell.length_c   1.000
_cell.angle_alpha   90.00
_cell.angle_beta   90.00
_cell.angle_gamma   90.00
#
_symmetry.space_group_name_H-M   'P 1'
#
loop_
_entity.id
_entity.type
_entity.pdbx_description
1 polymer ?
#
loop_
_entity_poly.entity_id
_entity_poly.type
_entity_poly.pdbx_seq_one_letter_code
_entity_poly.pdbx_strand_id
1 'polypeptide(L)'
;MRTMTTHGSRDRHDAHERHDEHEVQDARDAPSLVASHDALVAARRAQERLCATLRGRPGVCGVDLTRRCGGYALRVNVVHPGVRVPAVVEGVPVEVRTTGRLTAHPGR
;
A
#
# COMPACT_ATOMS: atom_id res chain seq x y z
N MET A 1 1.63 -50.91 68.59
CA MET A 1 0.36 -50.70 67.87
C MET A 1 0.56 -51.08 66.41
N ARG A 2 -0.21 -52.05 65.91
CA ARG A 2 -0.22 -52.51 64.51
C ARG A 2 -1.59 -52.16 63.92
N THR A 3 -1.62 -51.49 62.77
CA THR A 3 -2.76 -51.43 61.82
C THR A 3 -2.13 -51.24 60.44
N MET A 4 -1.87 -52.31 59.70
CA MET A 4 -2.73 -52.86 58.64
C MET A 4 -3.05 -51.84 57.53
N THR A 5 -2.27 -51.96 56.47
CA THR A 5 -2.41 -51.39 55.13
C THR A 5 -3.44 -52.20 54.34
N THR A 6 -4.45 -51.56 53.76
CA THR A 6 -5.37 -52.18 52.79
C THR A 6 -5.66 -51.24 51.61
N HIS A 7 -5.16 -51.65 50.44
CA HIS A 7 -5.81 -51.80 49.13
C HIS A 7 -6.71 -50.70 48.53
N GLY A 8 -6.46 -50.43 47.24
CA GLY A 8 -7.42 -49.89 46.25
C GLY A 8 -6.87 -48.70 45.46
N SER A 9 -6.03 -48.88 44.43
CA SER A 9 -6.40 -49.14 43.03
C SER A 9 -7.29 -48.08 42.36
N ARG A 10 -6.72 -47.50 41.29
CA ARG A 10 -7.34 -46.87 40.10
C ARG A 10 -8.00 -45.49 40.33
N ASP A 11 -7.36 -44.45 39.79
CA ASP A 11 -7.82 -43.95 38.50
C ASP A 11 -6.67 -43.25 37.77
N ARG A 12 -6.45 -43.65 36.52
CA ARG A 12 -5.63 -42.92 35.54
C ARG A 12 -6.55 -41.86 34.98
N HIS A 13 -6.15 -40.60 35.00
CA HIS A 13 -6.51 -39.47 34.13
C HIS A 13 -5.59 -38.35 34.69
N ASP A 14 -4.78 -37.60 33.96
CA ASP A 14 -4.82 -37.26 32.55
C ASP A 14 -3.39 -36.92 32.11
N ALA A 15 -3.15 -37.09 30.83
CA ALA A 15 -1.84 -36.99 30.21
C ALA A 15 -1.28 -35.56 30.29
N HIS A 16 -0.05 -35.44 30.79
CA HIS A 16 0.89 -34.47 30.26
C HIS A 16 1.23 -34.90 28.84
N GLU A 17 0.78 -34.15 27.83
CA GLU A 17 1.51 -34.08 26.56
C GLU A 17 1.21 -32.76 25.83
N ARG A 18 2.29 -31.97 25.70
CA ARG A 18 2.69 -31.26 24.49
C ARG A 18 1.97 -29.93 24.21
N HIS A 19 2.66 -28.89 24.67
CA HIS A 19 2.97 -27.73 23.83
C HIS A 19 3.47 -28.17 22.45
N ASP A 20 3.34 -27.23 21.48
CA ASP A 20 3.57 -27.36 20.04
C ASP A 20 2.27 -27.75 19.30
N GLU A 21 1.69 -26.98 18.37
CA GLU A 21 2.32 -26.08 17.41
C GLU A 21 1.49 -24.82 17.11
N HIS A 22 2.23 -23.74 16.98
CA HIS A 22 1.87 -22.50 16.31
C HIS A 22 1.62 -22.81 14.83
N GLU A 23 0.37 -22.88 14.39
CA GLU A 23 0.02 -23.05 12.97
C GLU A 23 -1.40 -22.50 12.79
N VAL A 24 -1.73 -21.51 11.97
CA VAL A 24 -0.98 -20.74 10.99
C VAL A 24 -1.64 -19.37 10.99
N GLN A 25 -0.82 -18.34 11.10
CA GLN A 25 -1.19 -16.95 10.92
C GLN A 25 -1.41 -16.66 9.42
N ASP A 26 -2.48 -17.19 8.83
CA ASP A 26 -2.80 -17.04 7.40
C ASP A 26 -4.02 -16.15 7.12
N ALA A 27 -4.06 -15.02 7.81
CA ALA A 27 -4.86 -13.86 7.41
C ALA A 27 -4.02 -12.58 7.41
N ARG A 28 -2.71 -12.71 7.13
CA ARG A 28 -1.87 -11.56 6.80
C ARG A 28 -2.16 -11.15 5.36
N ASP A 29 -2.46 -9.87 5.18
CA ASP A 29 -2.53 -9.16 3.89
C ASP A 29 -3.80 -9.24 3.03
N ALA A 30 -4.95 -8.95 3.63
CA ALA A 30 -5.91 -8.10 2.91
C ALA A 30 -5.88 -6.69 3.52
N PRO A 31 -4.99 -5.77 3.08
CA PRO A 31 -5.24 -4.35 3.28
C PRO A 31 -6.44 -3.97 2.39
N SER A 32 -7.62 -4.22 2.92
CA SER A 32 -8.80 -3.37 2.87
C SER A 32 -8.96 -2.51 1.60
N LEU A 33 -9.86 -2.92 0.70
CA LEU A 33 -10.26 -2.16 -0.48
C LEU A 33 -10.67 -0.70 -0.18
N VAL A 34 -11.08 -0.38 1.05
CA VAL A 34 -11.38 1.01 1.47
C VAL A 34 -10.14 1.88 1.69
N ALA A 35 -9.02 1.31 2.16
CA ALA A 35 -7.75 2.05 2.22
C ALA A 35 -7.25 2.43 0.81
N SER A 36 -7.56 1.60 -0.19
CA SER A 36 -7.23 1.89 -1.60
C SER A 36 -8.14 2.97 -2.22
N HIS A 37 -9.42 3.05 -1.82
CA HIS A 37 -10.34 4.08 -2.32
C HIS A 37 -10.03 5.46 -1.74
N ASP A 38 -9.82 5.57 -0.43
CA ASP A 38 -9.47 6.85 0.21
C ASP A 38 -8.11 7.35 -0.29
N ALA A 39 -7.13 6.45 -0.45
CA ALA A 39 -5.85 6.78 -1.06
C ALA A 39 -6.00 7.21 -2.54
N LEU A 40 -6.90 6.60 -3.31
CA LEU A 40 -7.20 7.00 -4.68
C LEU A 40 -7.86 8.39 -4.75
N VAL A 41 -8.84 8.65 -3.88
CA VAL A 41 -9.51 9.96 -3.77
C VAL A 41 -8.50 11.05 -3.39
N ALA A 42 -7.64 10.78 -2.40
CA ALA A 42 -6.56 11.69 -2.03
C ALA A 42 -5.60 11.94 -3.19
N ALA A 43 -5.19 10.89 -3.91
CA ALA A 43 -4.30 11.01 -5.05
C ALA A 43 -4.93 11.74 -6.23
N ARG A 44 -6.24 11.60 -6.44
CA ARG A 44 -6.97 12.36 -7.46
C ARG A 44 -7.05 13.84 -7.13
N ARG A 45 -7.33 14.19 -5.87
CA ARG A 45 -7.30 15.59 -5.40
C ARG A 45 -5.91 16.19 -5.50
N ALA A 46 -4.86 15.40 -5.24
CA ALA A 46 -3.48 15.82 -5.43
C ALA A 46 -3.17 16.07 -6.93
N GLN A 47 -3.63 15.17 -7.82
CA GLN A 47 -3.49 15.31 -9.27
C GLN A 47 -4.15 16.59 -9.78
N GLU A 48 -5.39 16.87 -9.37
CA GLU A 48 -6.14 18.06 -9.79
C GLU A 48 -5.44 19.35 -9.34
N ARG A 49 -4.96 19.40 -8.10
CA ARG A 49 -4.17 20.52 -7.59
C ARG A 49 -2.87 20.69 -8.37
N LEU A 50 -2.13 19.61 -8.62
CA LEU A 50 -0.89 19.68 -9.39
C LEU A 50 -1.15 20.13 -10.83
N CYS A 51 -2.21 19.65 -11.47
CA CYS A 51 -2.66 20.13 -12.78
C CYS A 51 -2.96 21.62 -12.78
N ALA A 52 -3.66 22.13 -11.75
CA ALA A 52 -3.94 23.56 -11.62
C ALA A 52 -2.65 24.38 -11.44
N THR A 53 -1.72 23.92 -10.60
CA THR A 53 -0.41 24.58 -10.39
C THR A 53 0.48 24.59 -11.62
N LEU A 54 0.44 23.53 -12.43
CA LEU A 54 1.28 23.40 -13.63
C LEU A 54 0.61 23.92 -14.90
N ARG A 55 -0.65 24.38 -14.82
CA ARG A 55 -1.39 24.87 -15.98
C ARG A 55 -0.68 26.05 -16.63
N GLY A 56 -0.46 25.96 -17.94
CA GLY A 56 0.24 27.00 -18.70
C GLY A 56 1.75 27.04 -18.48
N ARG A 57 2.32 26.13 -17.68
CA ARG A 57 3.77 26.08 -17.45
C ARG A 57 4.49 25.50 -18.68
N PRO A 58 5.42 26.25 -19.29
CA PRO A 58 6.16 25.76 -20.44
C PRO A 58 6.99 24.53 -20.06
N GLY A 59 6.96 23.53 -20.93
CA GLY A 59 7.72 22.29 -20.79
C GLY A 59 7.05 21.19 -19.96
N VAL A 60 5.87 21.42 -19.38
CA VAL A 60 5.03 20.36 -18.82
C VAL A 60 4.10 19.83 -19.92
N CYS A 61 4.12 18.53 -20.14
CA CYS A 61 3.26 17.86 -21.13
C CYS A 61 1.97 17.31 -20.51
N GLY A 62 1.99 16.96 -19.23
CA GLY A 62 0.83 16.41 -18.54
C GLY A 62 1.16 15.84 -17.17
N VAL A 63 0.10 15.48 -16.43
CA VAL A 63 0.19 14.85 -15.11
C VAL A 63 -0.67 13.59 -15.09
N ASP A 64 -0.04 12.45 -14.91
CA ASP A 64 -0.69 11.15 -14.79
C ASP A 64 -0.76 10.70 -13.34
N LEU A 65 -1.69 9.79 -13.06
CA LEU A 65 -1.77 9.07 -11.80
C LEU A 65 -1.26 7.64 -12.02
N THR A 66 -0.25 7.22 -11.27
CA THR A 66 0.37 5.89 -11.38
C THR A 66 0.22 5.12 -10.08
N ARG A 67 -0.19 3.85 -10.16
CA ARG A 67 -0.21 2.97 -8.99
C ARG A 67 1.20 2.47 -8.67
N ARG A 68 1.57 2.46 -7.39
CA ARG A 68 2.84 1.95 -6.87
C ARG A 68 2.57 0.85 -5.84
N CYS A 69 3.58 0.03 -5.55
CA CYS A 69 3.53 -0.91 -4.43
C CYS A 69 3.27 -0.13 -3.14
N GLY A 70 2.08 -0.26 -2.57
CA GLY A 70 1.68 0.45 -1.35
C GLY A 70 0.92 1.77 -1.54
N GLY A 71 0.56 2.18 -2.77
CA GLY A 71 -0.27 3.39 -2.95
C GLY A 71 -0.29 3.97 -4.36
N TYR A 72 -0.33 5.30 -4.43
CA TYR A 72 -0.37 6.06 -5.68
C TYR A 72 0.73 7.12 -5.72
N ALA A 73 1.21 7.43 -6.91
CA ALA A 73 2.16 8.48 -7.20
C ALA A 73 1.65 9.32 -8.37
N LEU A 74 1.96 10.61 -8.38
CA LEU A 74 1.73 11.47 -9.54
C LEU A 74 2.94 11.38 -10.45
N ARG A 75 2.72 11.33 -11.77
CA ARG A 75 3.79 11.37 -12.76
C ARG A 75 3.64 12.62 -13.60
N VAL A 76 4.62 13.51 -13.53
CA VAL A 76 4.68 14.68 -14.39
C VAL A 76 5.54 14.38 -15.60
N ASN A 77 4.93 14.47 -16.77
CA ASN A 77 5.63 14.32 -18.04
C ASN A 77 6.15 15.70 -18.45
N VAL A 78 7.45 15.78 -18.76
CA VAL A 78 8.13 17.03 -19.13
C VAL A 78 8.88 16.87 -20.45
N VAL A 79 9.08 17.98 -21.17
CA VAL A 79 9.83 18.00 -22.43
C VAL A 79 11.34 17.91 -22.20
N HIS A 80 11.84 18.40 -21.06
CA HIS A 80 13.27 18.43 -20.71
C HIS A 80 13.47 18.34 -19.18
N PRO A 81 14.63 17.87 -18.69
CA PRO A 81 14.87 17.65 -17.26
C PRO A 81 14.94 18.93 -16.41
N GLY A 82 15.11 20.11 -17.02
CA GLY A 82 15.18 21.39 -16.30
C GLY A 82 13.84 21.92 -15.73
N VAL A 83 12.72 21.23 -15.96
CA VAL A 83 11.42 21.67 -15.43
C VAL A 83 11.34 21.36 -13.94
N ARG A 84 11.21 22.40 -13.12
CA ARG A 84 11.03 22.25 -11.67
C ARG A 84 9.58 21.89 -11.35
N VAL A 85 9.37 20.75 -10.72
CA VAL A 85 8.08 20.34 -10.19
C VAL A 85 8.21 19.98 -8.71
N PRO A 86 7.13 20.10 -7.91
CA PRO A 86 7.15 19.62 -6.53
C PRO A 86 7.45 18.12 -6.48
N ALA A 87 8.24 17.68 -5.51
CA ALA A 87 8.54 16.27 -5.29
C ALA A 87 7.39 15.51 -4.59
N VAL A 88 6.52 16.24 -3.89
CA VAL A 88 5.36 15.71 -3.17
C VAL A 88 4.22 16.73 -3.27
N VAL A 89 3.00 16.25 -3.45
CA VAL A 89 1.77 17.06 -3.39
C VAL A 89 0.81 16.33 -2.48
N GLU A 90 0.43 16.95 -1.35
CA GLU A 90 -0.62 16.40 -0.46
C GLU A 90 -0.27 15.02 0.10
N GLY A 91 1.01 14.81 0.39
CA GLY A 91 1.55 13.50 0.82
C GLY A 91 1.74 12.49 -0.31
N VAL A 92 1.34 12.81 -1.54
CA VAL A 92 1.49 11.93 -2.71
C VAL A 92 2.81 12.22 -3.40
N PRO A 93 3.70 11.22 -3.58
CA PRO A 93 4.98 11.42 -4.25
C PRO A 93 4.78 11.77 -5.73
N VAL A 94 5.65 12.63 -6.24
CA VAL A 94 5.67 13.08 -7.63
C VAL A 94 6.93 12.57 -8.31
N GLU A 95 6.74 11.88 -9.44
CA GLU A 95 7.79 11.40 -10.31
C GLU A 95 7.89 12.26 -11.55
N VAL A 96 9.11 12.58 -11.98
CA VAL A 96 9.35 13.29 -13.23
C VAL A 96 9.76 12.31 -14.30
N ARG A 97 9.07 12.34 -15.43
CA ARG A 97 9.45 11.59 -16.63
C ARG A 97 9.68 12.55 -17.78
N THR A 98 10.86 12.50 -18.38
CA THR A 98 11.10 13.20 -19.64
C THR A 98 10.53 12.35 -20.78
N THR A 99 9.53 12.87 -21.50
CA THR A 99 8.82 12.15 -22.57
C THR A 99 9.11 12.69 -23.97
N GLY A 100 9.84 13.81 -24.07
CA GLY A 100 9.98 14.54 -25.34
C GLY A 100 8.69 15.30 -25.71
N ARG A 101 8.64 15.83 -26.94
CA ARG A 101 7.49 16.59 -27.45
C ARG A 101 6.32 15.63 -27.71
N LEU A 102 5.21 15.84 -27.00
CA LEU A 102 3.94 15.14 -27.22
C LEU A 102 3.06 15.98 -28.15
N THR A 103 2.49 15.34 -29.18
CA THR A 103 1.54 15.96 -30.11
C THR A 103 0.22 15.19 -29.99
N ALA A 104 -0.88 15.90 -29.76
CA ALA A 104 -2.19 15.28 -29.77
C ALA A 104 -2.53 14.82 -31.20
N HIS A 105 -2.97 13.58 -31.34
CA HIS A 105 -3.57 13.09 -32.57
C HIS A 105 -5.09 13.02 -32.40
N PRO A 106 -5.88 13.48 -33.38
CA PRO A 106 -7.34 13.35 -33.33
C PRO A 106 -7.70 11.86 -33.30
N GLY A 107 -8.53 11.47 -32.32
CA GLY A 107 -9.14 10.15 -32.26
C GLY A 107 -10.11 9.99 -33.42
N ARG A 108 -9.97 8.89 -34.17
CA ARG A 108 -10.73 8.61 -35.38
C ARG A 108 -12.10 8.05 -35.07
#